data_AF-A0A8T4FBM3-F1
#
_entry.id   AF-A0A8T4FBM3-F1
#
_cell.length_a   1.000
_cell.length_b   1.000
_cell.length_c   1.000
_cell.angle_alpha   90.00
_cell.angle_beta   90.00
_cell.angle_gamma   90.00
#
_symmetry.space_group_name_H-M   'P 1'
#
loop_
_entity.id
_entity.type
_entity.pdbx_description
1 polymer ?
#
loop_
_entity_poly.entity_id
_entity_poly.type
_entity_poly.pdbx_seq_one_letter_code
_entity_poly.pdbx_strand_id
1 'polypeptide(L)'
;MEFLELLDGLNSRYGLLLPDRKYHVLVGFILGFDAATDFEALDGFHEWAAQRYLGKSSSLGWPLVVASKFIPGLRDGSVRYAEADTSECDDVLRLELLAALKSFWLENHDGREGSP
;
A
#
# COMPACT_ATOMS: atom_id res chain seq x y z
N MET A 1 -14.48 -12.12 -2.20
CA MET A 1 -13.31 -11.86 -3.07
C MET A 1 -12.13 -11.88 -2.15
N GLU A 2 -11.21 -12.82 -2.35
CA GLU A 2 -10.03 -12.93 -1.51
C GLU A 2 -9.12 -11.71 -1.76
N PHE A 3 -8.45 -11.22 -0.72
CA PHE A 3 -7.62 -10.01 -0.83
C PHE A 3 -6.53 -10.15 -1.91
N LEU A 4 -5.93 -11.33 -2.05
CA LEU A 4 -4.96 -11.62 -3.11
C LEU A 4 -5.55 -11.55 -4.52
N GLU A 5 -6.78 -12.03 -4.71
CA GLU A 5 -7.47 -11.93 -6.01
C GLU A 5 -7.72 -10.47 -6.39
N LEU A 6 -8.07 -9.63 -5.41
CA LEU A 6 -8.22 -8.19 -5.60
C LEU A 6 -6.90 -7.56 -6.05
N LEU A 7 -5.80 -7.86 -5.36
CA LEU A 7 -4.47 -7.32 -5.68
C LEU A 7 -4.01 -7.77 -7.08
N ASP A 8 -4.23 -9.04 -7.45
CA ASP A 8 -3.88 -9.56 -8.77
C ASP A 8 -4.73 -8.93 -9.88
N GLY A 9 -6.01 -8.68 -9.61
CA GLY A 9 -6.91 -7.92 -10.48
C GLY A 9 -6.44 -6.48 -10.69
N LEU A 10 -6.07 -5.78 -9.60
CA LEU A 10 -5.51 -4.44 -9.64
C LEU A 10 -4.19 -4.39 -10.40
N ASN A 11 -3.33 -5.41 -10.28
CA ASN A 11 -2.07 -5.45 -11.01
C ASN A 11 -2.27 -5.66 -12.51
N SER A 12 -3.19 -6.55 -12.89
CA SER A 12 -3.40 -6.98 -14.27
C SER A 12 -4.32 -6.05 -15.07
N ARG A 13 -5.25 -5.37 -14.41
CA ARG A 13 -6.32 -4.58 -15.05
C ARG A 13 -6.48 -3.20 -14.43
N TYR A 14 -5.39 -2.63 -13.90
CA TYR A 14 -5.43 -1.37 -13.15
C TYR A 14 -6.22 -0.28 -13.86
N GLY A 15 -5.89 0.06 -15.11
CA GLY A 15 -6.53 1.16 -15.83
C GLY A 15 -8.01 0.93 -16.19
N LEU A 16 -8.51 -0.30 -16.06
CA LEU A 16 -9.94 -0.60 -16.19
C LEU A 16 -10.68 -0.37 -14.87
N LEU A 17 -10.04 -0.71 -13.74
CA LEU A 17 -10.64 -0.65 -12.41
C LEU A 17 -10.49 0.74 -11.77
N LEU A 18 -9.33 1.36 -11.98
CA LEU A 18 -8.94 2.67 -11.47
C LEU A 18 -8.41 3.48 -12.67
N PRO A 19 -9.31 4.20 -13.38
CA PRO A 19 -8.96 4.90 -14.60
C PRO A 19 -7.93 6.02 -14.35
N ASP A 20 -7.91 6.57 -13.14
CA ASP A 20 -6.87 7.48 -12.72
C ASP A 20 -5.69 6.70 -12.12
N ARG A 21 -4.55 6.76 -12.82
CA ARG A 21 -3.33 5.98 -12.55
C ARG A 21 -2.46 6.56 -11.44
N LYS A 22 -3.02 7.45 -10.63
CA LYS A 22 -2.34 8.13 -9.53
C LYS A 22 -2.22 7.23 -8.31
N TYR A 23 -1.10 7.34 -7.61
CA TYR A 23 -0.84 6.56 -6.41
C TYR A 23 -1.91 6.77 -5.33
N HIS A 24 -2.33 8.01 -5.10
CA HIS A 24 -3.33 8.34 -4.08
C HIS A 24 -4.72 7.73 -4.37
N VAL A 25 -5.03 7.45 -5.64
CA VAL A 25 -6.28 6.79 -6.04
C VAL A 25 -6.27 5.33 -5.62
N LEU A 26 -5.16 4.62 -5.82
CA LEU A 26 -4.99 3.26 -5.29
C LEU A 26 -5.06 3.25 -3.77
N VAL A 27 -4.38 4.19 -3.10
CA VAL A 27 -4.42 4.30 -1.63
C VAL A 27 -5.85 4.46 -1.14
N GLY A 28 -6.63 5.37 -1.73
CA GLY A 28 -8.04 5.56 -1.37
C GLY A 28 -8.88 4.30 -1.59
N PHE A 29 -8.66 3.58 -2.70
CA PHE A 29 -9.34 2.32 -2.96
C PHE A 29 -9.02 1.25 -1.90
N ILE A 30 -7.75 1.07 -1.56
CA ILE A 30 -7.29 0.08 -0.56
C ILE A 30 -7.83 0.42 0.84
N LEU A 31 -7.82 1.69 1.24
CA LEU A 31 -8.42 2.13 2.50
C LEU A 31 -9.94 1.89 2.53
N GLY A 32 -10.63 2.10 1.41
CA GLY A 32 -12.05 1.79 1.27
C GLY A 32 -12.35 0.30 1.37
N PHE A 33 -11.49 -0.55 0.78
CA PHE A 33 -11.60 -2.00 0.91
C PHE A 33 -11.40 -2.44 2.37
N ASP A 34 -10.34 -1.95 3.02
CA ASP A 34 -10.03 -2.30 4.41
C ASP A 34 -11.17 -1.90 5.37
N ALA A 35 -11.72 -0.70 5.20
CA ALA A 35 -12.88 -0.25 5.94
C ALA A 35 -14.14 -1.11 5.68
N ALA A 36 -14.32 -1.63 4.47
CA ALA A 36 -15.42 -2.55 4.15
C ALA A 36 -15.22 -3.96 4.75
N THR A 37 -14.02 -4.27 5.22
CA THR A 37 -13.66 -5.50 5.92
C THR A 37 -13.43 -5.27 7.42
N ASP A 38 -14.09 -4.27 8.00
CA ASP A 38 -13.96 -3.90 9.42
C ASP A 38 -12.51 -3.69 9.90
N PHE A 39 -11.64 -3.21 8.99
CA PHE A 39 -10.21 -2.98 9.20
C PHE A 39 -9.38 -4.24 9.50
N GLU A 40 -9.89 -5.43 9.19
CA GLU A 40 -9.17 -6.68 9.41
C GLU A 40 -8.12 -6.97 8.33
N ALA A 41 -8.33 -6.48 7.09
CA ALA A 41 -7.47 -6.81 5.97
C ALA A 41 -6.08 -6.18 6.06
N LEU A 42 -5.95 -5.01 6.69
CA LEU A 42 -4.68 -4.32 6.86
C LEU A 42 -4.25 -4.20 8.32
N ASP A 43 -4.82 -5.00 9.22
CA ASP A 43 -4.42 -5.00 10.64
C ASP A 43 -2.92 -5.33 10.78
N GLY A 44 -2.15 -4.42 11.36
CA GLY A 44 -0.68 -4.53 11.48
C GLY A 44 0.12 -4.17 10.23
N PHE A 45 -0.52 -3.80 9.10
CA PHE A 45 0.19 -3.42 7.87
C PHE A 45 1.06 -2.17 8.06
N HIS A 46 0.61 -1.23 8.89
CA HIS A 46 1.35 0.01 9.14
C HIS A 46 2.70 -0.25 9.80
N GLU A 47 2.72 -1.04 10.88
CA GLU A 47 3.91 -1.44 11.62
C GLU A 47 4.83 -2.27 10.74
N TRP A 48 4.26 -3.21 9.98
CA TRP A 48 5.00 -4.03 9.02
C TRP A 48 5.70 -3.14 7.98
N ALA A 49 4.99 -2.19 7.38
CA ALA A 49 5.55 -1.28 6.37
C ALA A 49 6.64 -0.38 6.97
N ALA A 50 6.41 0.20 8.15
CA ALA A 50 7.41 1.02 8.83
C ALA A 50 8.70 0.23 9.09
N GLN A 51 8.58 -1.00 9.59
CA GLN A 51 9.73 -1.87 9.79
C GLN A 51 10.42 -2.22 8.47
N ARG A 52 9.65 -2.56 7.42
CA ARG A 52 10.16 -2.97 6.11
C ARG A 52 10.94 -1.88 5.38
N TYR A 53 10.41 -0.66 5.40
CA TYR A 53 10.94 0.46 4.59
C TYR A 53 11.85 1.40 5.36
N LEU A 54 11.63 1.55 6.68
CA LEU A 54 12.39 2.49 7.51
C LEU A 54 13.30 1.80 8.53
N GLY A 55 13.09 0.50 8.79
CA GLY A 55 13.83 -0.27 9.80
C GLY A 55 13.46 0.09 11.24
N LYS A 56 12.37 0.85 11.44
CA LYS A 56 11.90 1.35 12.73
C LYS A 56 10.42 1.74 12.66
N SER A 57 9.80 1.95 13.82
CA SER A 57 8.46 2.56 13.89
C SER A 57 8.45 4.00 13.35
N SER A 58 7.28 4.44 12.89
CA SER A 58 7.10 5.75 12.27
C SER A 58 5.72 6.30 12.58
N SER A 59 5.62 7.63 12.77
CA SER A 59 4.34 8.33 12.87
C SER A 59 3.76 8.73 11.50
N LEU A 60 4.50 8.49 10.42
CA LEU A 60 4.00 8.70 9.06
C LEU A 60 2.99 7.60 8.72
N GLY A 61 1.82 7.96 8.18
CA GLY A 61 0.88 6.95 7.69
C GLY A 61 1.54 6.02 6.67
N TRP A 62 1.12 4.75 6.64
CA TRP A 62 1.72 3.73 5.76
C TRP A 62 1.83 4.14 4.27
N PRO A 63 0.92 4.95 3.67
CA PRO A 63 1.10 5.36 2.28
C PRO A 63 2.35 6.21 2.08
N LEU A 64 2.64 7.09 3.04
CA LEU A 64 3.84 7.93 3.01
C LEU A 64 5.10 7.12 3.33
N VAL A 65 5.00 6.10 4.18
CA VAL A 65 6.10 5.17 4.44
C VAL A 65 6.52 4.47 3.15
N VAL A 66 5.56 3.89 2.41
CA VAL A 66 5.84 3.25 1.12
C VAL A 66 6.40 4.25 0.12
N ALA A 67 5.79 5.43 -0.01
CA ALA A 67 6.24 6.46 -0.95
C ALA A 67 7.63 7.01 -0.64
N SER A 68 8.01 7.06 0.65
CA SER A 68 9.31 7.57 1.09
C SER A 68 10.51 6.79 0.55
N LYS A 69 10.30 5.55 0.08
CA LYS A 69 11.31 4.76 -0.63
C LYS A 69 11.80 5.44 -1.91
N PHE A 70 10.90 6.14 -2.62
CA PHE A 70 11.19 6.79 -3.90
C PHE A 70 11.25 8.31 -3.78
N ILE A 71 10.66 8.88 -2.72
CA ILE A 71 10.68 10.31 -2.44
C ILE A 71 11.29 10.53 -1.05
N PRO A 72 12.63 10.54 -0.93
CA PRO A 72 13.32 10.59 0.37
C PRO A 72 12.90 11.78 1.25
N GLY A 73 12.55 12.92 0.63
CA GLY A 73 12.08 14.12 1.35
C GLY A 73 10.77 13.94 2.12
N LEU A 74 9.98 12.89 1.83
CA LEU A 74 8.82 12.53 2.66
C LEU A 74 9.24 11.96 4.01
N ARG A 75 10.39 11.28 4.07
CA ARG A 75 10.88 10.62 5.29
C ARG A 75 11.35 11.61 6.34
N ASP A 76 12.05 12.66 5.91
CA ASP A 76 12.60 13.70 6.80
C ASP A 76 11.65 14.90 6.95
N GLY A 77 10.55 14.93 6.20
CA GLY A 77 9.54 15.99 6.24
C GLY A 77 9.96 17.26 5.50
N SER A 78 11.06 17.23 4.73
CA SER A 78 11.46 18.34 3.87
C SER A 78 10.50 18.59 2.71
N VAL A 79 9.70 17.57 2.35
CA VAL A 79 8.69 17.63 1.30
C VAL A 79 7.36 17.12 1.83
N ARG A 80 6.26 17.81 1.52
CA ARG A 80 4.90 17.29 1.73
C ARG A 80 4.46 16.52 0.50
N TYR A 81 3.72 15.43 0.67
CA TYR A 81 3.22 14.63 -0.46
C TYR A 81 2.41 15.45 -1.46
N ALA A 82 1.58 16.38 -0.98
CA ALA A 82 0.78 17.27 -1.84
C ALA A 82 1.63 18.23 -2.70
N GLU A 83 2.90 18.44 -2.31
CA GLU A 83 3.86 19.32 -2.99
C GLU A 83 4.88 18.52 -3.81
N ALA A 84 4.94 17.20 -3.64
CA ALA A 84 5.81 16.33 -4.40
C ALA A 84 5.22 16.12 -5.79
N ASP A 85 6.02 16.36 -6.84
CA ASP A 85 5.67 15.89 -8.17
C ASP A 85 5.83 14.36 -8.22
N THR A 86 4.71 13.65 -8.06
CA THR A 86 4.68 12.18 -8.13
C THR A 86 4.41 11.68 -9.53
N SER A 87 4.22 12.54 -10.53
CA SER A 87 3.77 12.13 -11.86
C SER A 87 4.72 11.14 -12.54
N GLU A 88 6.03 11.33 -12.35
CA GLU A 88 7.07 10.44 -12.87
C GLU A 88 7.21 9.13 -12.07
N CYS A 89 6.68 9.09 -10.85
CA CYS A 89 6.81 7.96 -9.93
C CYS A 89 5.50 7.21 -9.66
N ASP A 90 4.34 7.70 -10.10
CA ASP A 90 3.02 7.16 -9.76
C ASP A 90 2.91 5.66 -10.08
N ASP A 91 3.40 5.25 -11.26
CA ASP A 91 3.38 3.84 -11.66
C ASP A 91 4.28 2.97 -10.79
N VAL A 92 5.46 3.48 -10.42
CA VAL A 92 6.42 2.78 -9.55
C VAL A 92 5.87 2.66 -8.14
N LEU A 93 5.30 3.74 -7.61
CA LEU A 93 4.66 3.79 -6.29
C LEU A 93 3.47 2.82 -6.20
N ARG A 94 2.66 2.78 -7.25
CA ARG A 94 1.52 1.85 -7.37
C ARG A 94 1.98 0.40 -7.35
N LEU A 95 2.97 0.05 -8.18
CA LEU A 95 3.51 -1.31 -8.22
C LEU A 95 4.16 -1.70 -6.90
N GLU A 96 4.89 -0.79 -6.27
CA GLU A 96 5.48 -1.03 -4.95
C GLU A 96 4.40 -1.29 -3.90
N LEU A 97 3.33 -0.51 -3.87
CA LEU A 97 2.24 -0.72 -2.91
C LEU A 97 1.55 -2.07 -3.12
N LEU A 98 1.25 -2.46 -4.36
CA LEU A 98 0.66 -3.77 -4.63
C LEU A 98 1.60 -4.91 -4.20
N ALA A 99 2.90 -4.77 -4.45
CA ALA A 99 3.89 -5.74 -4.00
C ALA A 99 3.98 -5.79 -2.47
N ALA A 100 3.96 -4.64 -1.79
CA ALA A 100 3.99 -4.53 -0.34
C ALA A 100 2.80 -5.23 0.31
N LEU A 101 1.58 -4.97 -0.19
CA LEU A 101 0.35 -5.58 0.30
C LEU A 101 0.36 -7.10 0.09
N LYS A 102 0.84 -7.56 -1.08
CA LYS A 102 0.95 -8.99 -1.37
C LYS A 102 1.95 -9.69 -0.44
N SER A 103 3.14 -9.10 -0.24
CA SER A 103 4.13 -9.62 0.70
C SER A 103 3.60 -9.66 2.13
N PHE A 104 2.98 -8.58 2.59
CA PHE A 104 2.36 -8.53 3.91
C PHE A 104 1.33 -9.64 4.09
N TRP A 105 0.44 -9.83 3.12
CA TRP A 105 -0.60 -10.85 3.23
C TRP A 105 -0.01 -12.26 3.28
N LEU A 106 0.94 -12.58 2.40
CA LEU A 106 1.62 -13.88 2.40
C LEU A 106 2.41 -14.13 3.70
N GLU A 107 3.06 -13.12 4.26
CA GLU A 107 3.84 -13.29 5.49
C GLU A 107 2.97 -13.48 6.75
N ASN A 108 1.75 -12.92 6.76
CA ASN A 108 0.92 -12.84 7.97
C ASN A 108 -0.36 -13.68 7.92
N HIS A 109 -0.78 -14.15 6.74
CA HIS A 109 -2.04 -14.87 6.54
C HIS A 109 -1.89 -16.25 5.88
N ASP A 110 -0.73 -16.60 5.32
CA ASP A 110 -0.46 -17.90 4.66
C ASP A 110 -0.39 -19.09 5.65
N GLY A 111 -0.69 -18.85 6.94
CA GLY A 111 -0.89 -19.86 7.98
C GLY A 111 -2.34 -20.08 8.42
N ARG A 112 -3.33 -19.41 7.81
CA ARG A 112 -4.77 -19.54 8.15
C ARG A 112 -5.52 -20.55 7.27
N GLU A 113 -4.85 -21.42 6.53
CA GLU A 113 -5.48 -22.61 5.96
C GLU A 113 -5.68 -23.67 7.05
N GLY A 114 -6.75 -23.51 7.82
CA GLY A 114 -7.15 -24.50 8.82
C GLY A 114 -7.93 -23.92 9.99
N SER A 115 -9.18 -23.54 9.76
CA SER A 115 -10.20 -23.74 10.79
C SER A 115 -11.57 -24.00 10.14
N PRO A 116 -12.31 -25.01 10.66
CA PRO A 116 -13.47 -25.64 10.02
C PRO A 116 -14.71 -24.75 9.94
#